data_AF-A0AA37WMV3-F1
#
_entry.id   AF-A0AA37WMV3-F1
#
_cell.length_a   1.000
_cell.length_b   1.000
_cell.length_c   1.000
_cell.angle_alpha   90.00
_cell.angle_beta   90.00
_cell.angle_gamma   90.00
#
_symmetry.space_group_name_H-M   'P 1'
#
loop_
_entity.id
_entity.type
_entity.pdbx_description
1 polymer ?
#
loop_
_entity_poly.entity_id
_entity_poly.type
_entity_poly.pdbx_seq_one_letter_code
_entity_poly.pdbx_strand_id
1 'polypeptide(L)'
;MHSALSLGEQLKDEMKEGGQEMPFVIVQRVKSLLTAVFTVMAICMAIIPSAYSDASNASSGDETSNSVSAEQAQQEALKELSEISNGLQQLKRNVIELNSGLREMEEKLLFPSSTKYSVFVSLSSGTFFTLESVKLKLDGEFVATHMYSESQRQSLSRGGVQKLYITNLSQGNHTATAFFTGVGPNGRAYKLAQTLEFEKGDTGEYLELSIGDDASSQEPIVRMKQW
;
A
#
# COMPACT_ATOMS: atom_id res chain seq x y z
N MET A 1 33.14 -42.25 23.57
CA MET A 1 31.73 -42.65 23.85
C MET A 1 31.23 -42.25 25.24
N HIS A 2 32.10 -41.88 26.21
CA HIS A 2 31.66 -41.55 27.58
C HIS A 2 31.20 -40.07 27.79
N SER A 3 31.58 -39.12 26.92
CA SER A 3 31.08 -37.73 26.99
C SER A 3 29.68 -37.52 26.38
N ALA A 4 29.16 -38.50 25.62
CA ALA A 4 27.92 -38.35 24.87
C ALA A 4 26.66 -38.61 25.71
N LEU A 5 26.74 -39.48 26.73
CA LEU A 5 25.64 -39.67 27.68
C LEU A 5 25.47 -38.45 28.58
N SER A 6 26.59 -37.80 28.96
CA SER A 6 26.59 -36.63 29.85
C SER A 6 25.85 -35.43 29.23
N LEU A 7 26.00 -35.20 27.92
CA LEU A 7 25.34 -34.08 27.25
C LEU A 7 23.82 -34.29 27.11
N GLY A 8 23.38 -35.55 27.02
CA GLY A 8 21.96 -35.91 26.95
C GLY A 8 21.23 -35.78 28.28
N GLU A 9 21.92 -36.02 29.41
CA GLU A 9 21.39 -35.74 30.75
C GLU A 9 21.37 -34.23 31.03
N GLN A 10 22.41 -33.50 30.62
CA GLN A 10 22.55 -32.07 30.87
C GLN A 10 21.47 -31.22 30.17
N LEU A 11 21.06 -31.62 28.95
CA LEU A 11 19.93 -30.99 28.24
C LEU A 11 18.56 -31.37 28.82
N LYS A 12 18.46 -32.47 29.56
CA LYS A 12 17.21 -32.89 30.21
C LYS A 12 16.95 -32.11 31.50
N ASP A 13 18.01 -31.73 32.20
CA ASP A 13 17.94 -30.91 33.41
C ASP A 13 17.71 -29.42 33.09
N GLU A 14 18.31 -28.87 32.03
CA GLU A 14 18.02 -27.49 31.57
C GLU A 14 16.56 -27.29 31.09
N MET A 15 15.87 -28.36 30.67
CA MET A 15 14.45 -28.29 30.29
C MET A 15 13.48 -28.40 31.46
N LYS A 16 13.96 -28.50 32.72
CA LYS A 16 13.13 -28.63 33.93
C LYS A 16 13.12 -27.37 34.81
N GLU A 17 14.03 -26.42 34.61
CA GLU A 17 14.12 -25.18 35.42
C GLU A 17 13.26 -24.01 34.90
N GLY A 18 12.80 -24.05 33.65
CA GLY A 18 11.84 -23.08 33.12
C GLY A 18 10.41 -23.57 33.30
N GLY A 19 9.70 -23.11 34.33
CA GLY A 19 8.31 -23.45 34.64
C GLY A 19 7.27 -22.98 33.61
N GLN A 20 7.38 -23.44 32.36
CA GLN A 20 6.30 -23.47 31.37
C GLN A 20 6.40 -24.76 30.57
N GLU A 21 5.42 -25.65 30.77
CA GLU A 21 5.29 -26.85 29.95
C GLU A 21 5.03 -26.47 28.48
N MET A 22 6.03 -26.71 27.63
CA MET A 22 5.90 -26.56 26.18
C MET A 22 5.11 -27.76 25.62
N PRO A 23 4.25 -27.56 24.61
CA PRO A 23 3.43 -28.63 24.06
C PRO A 23 4.30 -29.77 23.51
N PHE A 24 3.95 -31.01 23.89
CA PHE A 24 4.62 -32.30 23.58
C PHE A 24 5.15 -32.43 22.13
N VAL A 25 4.48 -31.77 21.17
CA VAL A 25 4.84 -31.75 19.75
C VAL A 25 6.20 -31.10 19.48
N ILE A 26 6.59 -30.06 20.22
CA ILE A 26 7.85 -29.33 20.01
C ILE A 26 9.05 -30.17 20.48
N VAL A 27 8.92 -30.83 21.63
CA VAL A 27 9.98 -31.72 22.18
C VAL A 27 10.22 -32.92 21.25
N GLN A 28 9.15 -33.48 20.66
CA GLN A 28 9.24 -34.57 19.69
C GLN A 28 9.98 -34.13 18.40
N ARG A 29 9.71 -32.91 17.92
CA ARG A 29 10.35 -32.35 16.71
C ARG A 29 11.82 -32.02 16.93
N VAL A 30 12.18 -31.47 18.10
CA VAL A 30 13.59 -31.16 18.43
C VAL A 30 14.41 -32.44 18.58
N LYS A 31 13.88 -33.48 19.25
CA LYS A 31 14.56 -34.79 19.34
C LYS A 31 14.73 -35.45 17.97
N SER A 32 13.72 -35.37 17.10
CA SER A 32 13.79 -35.91 15.74
C SER A 32 14.83 -35.18 14.88
N LEU A 33 14.95 -33.86 15.01
CA LEU A 33 15.95 -33.06 14.32
C LEU A 33 17.37 -33.34 14.83
N LEU A 34 17.54 -33.49 16.15
CA LEU A 34 18.84 -33.81 16.73
C LEU A 34 19.32 -35.20 16.26
N THR A 35 18.43 -36.20 16.27
CA THR A 35 18.77 -37.56 15.86
C THR A 35 19.16 -37.63 14.38
N ALA A 36 18.45 -36.88 13.51
CA ALA A 36 18.73 -36.80 12.08
C ALA A 36 20.11 -36.17 11.78
N VAL A 37 20.48 -35.10 12.49
CA VAL A 37 21.79 -34.44 12.32
C VAL A 37 22.93 -35.37 12.76
N PHE A 38 22.75 -36.14 13.84
CA PHE A 38 23.75 -37.11 14.29
C PHE A 38 23.92 -38.29 13.33
N THR A 39 22.84 -38.77 12.68
CA THR A 39 22.95 -39.81 11.65
C THR A 39 23.66 -39.34 10.39
N VAL A 40 23.48 -38.09 9.97
CA VAL A 40 24.19 -37.52 8.81
C VAL A 40 25.68 -37.32 9.12
N MET A 41 26.03 -36.93 10.34
CA MET A 41 27.42 -36.75 10.77
C MET A 41 28.18 -38.10 10.86
N ALA A 42 27.50 -39.18 11.26
CA ALA A 42 28.10 -40.53 11.29
C ALA A 42 28.35 -41.12 9.90
N ILE A 43 27.49 -40.81 8.92
CA ILE A 43 27.66 -41.25 7.53
C ILE A 43 28.84 -40.52 6.86
N CYS A 44 29.10 -39.25 7.21
CA CYS A 44 30.26 -38.51 6.70
C CYS A 44 31.61 -38.97 7.27
N MET A 45 31.64 -39.74 8.37
CA MET A 45 32.90 -40.19 8.99
C MET A 45 33.33 -41.61 8.55
N ALA A 46 32.52 -42.29 7.72
CA ALA A 46 32.81 -43.63 7.19
C ALA A 46 33.64 -43.64 5.89
N ILE A 47 34.05 -42.47 5.38
CA ILE A 47 34.91 -42.33 4.19
C ILE A 47 36.25 -41.72 4.60
N ILE A 48 37.00 -42.42 5.44
CA ILE A 48 38.45 -42.21 5.57
C ILE A 48 39.11 -43.59 5.48
N PRO A 49 39.79 -43.94 4.38
CA PRO A 49 40.72 -45.04 4.40
C PRO A 49 41.96 -44.63 5.20
N SER A 50 42.15 -45.27 6.34
CA SER A 50 43.34 -45.25 7.16
C SER A 50 44.48 -46.10 6.56
N ALA A 51 45.71 -45.61 6.79
CA ALA A 51 46.98 -46.35 6.85
C ALA A 51 47.64 -46.84 5.52
N TYR A 52 48.68 -46.10 5.14
CA TYR A 52 50.08 -46.55 4.96
C TYR A 52 50.34 -48.07 4.90
N SER A 53 50.75 -48.58 3.73
CA SER A 53 51.99 -49.38 3.58
C SER A 53 52.40 -49.53 2.12
N ASP A 54 53.71 -49.58 1.96
CA ASP A 54 54.60 -49.56 0.80
C ASP A 54 54.37 -50.64 -0.29
N ALA A 55 54.98 -50.35 -1.45
CA ALA A 55 55.49 -51.24 -2.50
C ALA A 55 54.68 -51.44 -3.81
N SER A 56 55.16 -50.67 -4.80
CA SER A 56 55.49 -51.08 -6.18
C SER A 56 54.39 -51.46 -7.17
N ASN A 57 54.17 -50.54 -8.12
CA ASN A 57 54.56 -50.66 -9.55
C ASN A 57 53.42 -50.35 -10.55
N ALA A 58 53.68 -49.28 -11.30
CA ALA A 58 53.23 -48.90 -12.65
C ALA A 58 52.23 -49.82 -13.38
N SER A 59 51.12 -49.27 -13.88
CA SER A 59 51.10 -48.48 -15.12
C SER A 59 49.65 -48.22 -15.55
N SER A 60 49.42 -46.98 -15.92
CA SER A 60 48.23 -46.34 -16.46
C SER A 60 47.64 -46.97 -17.73
N GLY A 61 46.31 -46.89 -17.87
CA GLY A 61 45.67 -46.79 -19.18
C GLY A 61 44.20 -47.25 -19.25
N ASP A 62 43.30 -46.25 -19.20
CA ASP A 62 42.02 -46.17 -19.92
C ASP A 62 40.73 -46.70 -19.26
N GLU A 63 40.10 -45.83 -18.45
CA GLU A 63 38.64 -45.73 -18.34
C GLU A 63 38.28 -44.23 -18.24
N THR A 64 37.99 -43.57 -19.36
CA THR A 64 37.37 -42.23 -19.32
C THR A 64 36.37 -42.09 -20.45
N SER A 65 35.16 -42.59 -20.23
CA SER A 65 33.97 -42.28 -21.04
C SER A 65 32.70 -42.66 -20.28
N ASN A 66 32.44 -42.10 -19.09
CA ASN A 66 31.07 -42.11 -18.55
C ASN A 66 30.74 -41.14 -17.39
N SER A 67 31.72 -40.45 -16.78
CA SER A 67 31.43 -39.53 -15.66
C SER A 67 30.89 -38.16 -16.09
N VAL A 68 31.27 -37.69 -17.29
CA VAL A 68 30.98 -36.32 -17.75
C VAL A 68 29.48 -36.08 -17.99
N SER A 69 28.73 -37.10 -18.44
CA SER A 69 27.32 -36.95 -18.82
C SER A 69 26.34 -36.95 -17.64
N ALA A 70 26.70 -37.59 -16.51
CA ALA A 70 25.88 -37.64 -15.31
C ALA A 70 26.04 -36.37 -14.45
N GLU A 71 27.27 -35.83 -14.41
CA GLU A 71 27.61 -34.59 -13.71
C GLU A 71 26.98 -33.37 -14.42
N GLN A 72 27.01 -33.33 -15.75
CA GLN A 72 26.37 -32.28 -16.55
C GLN A 72 24.84 -32.27 -16.41
N ALA A 73 24.19 -33.43 -16.41
CA ALA A 73 22.74 -33.55 -16.22
C ALA A 73 22.31 -33.12 -14.80
N GLN A 74 23.13 -33.42 -13.78
CA GLN A 74 22.90 -32.92 -12.42
C GLN A 74 23.06 -31.40 -12.33
N GLN A 75 24.02 -30.84 -13.06
CA GLN A 75 24.30 -29.40 -13.05
C GLN A 75 23.22 -28.59 -13.77
N GLU A 76 22.62 -29.12 -14.83
CA GLU A 76 21.45 -28.54 -15.51
C GLU A 76 20.20 -28.59 -14.63
N ALA A 77 19.92 -29.72 -13.98
CA ALA A 77 18.79 -29.85 -13.06
C ALA A 77 18.92 -28.92 -11.84
N LEU A 78 20.14 -28.72 -11.32
CA LEU A 78 20.42 -27.75 -10.25
C LEU A 78 20.24 -26.29 -10.72
N LYS A 79 20.58 -26.00 -11.98
CA LYS A 79 20.36 -24.69 -12.60
C LYS A 79 18.88 -24.39 -12.76
N GLU A 80 18.12 -25.34 -13.30
CA GLU A 80 16.67 -25.22 -13.47
C GLU A 80 15.96 -25.05 -12.13
N LEU A 81 16.35 -25.83 -11.11
CA LEU A 81 15.82 -25.67 -9.75
C LEU A 81 16.17 -24.30 -9.14
N SER A 82 17.37 -23.77 -9.42
CA SER A 82 17.78 -22.43 -8.98
C SER A 82 16.97 -21.34 -9.67
N GLU A 83 16.72 -21.45 -10.98
CA GLU A 83 15.90 -20.52 -11.75
C GLU A 83 14.44 -20.52 -11.28
N ILE A 84 13.86 -21.71 -11.03
CA ILE A 84 12.50 -21.84 -10.46
C ILE A 84 12.44 -21.26 -9.05
N SER A 85 13.45 -21.51 -8.21
CA SER A 85 13.55 -20.95 -6.87
C SER A 85 13.65 -19.42 -6.89
N ASN A 86 14.42 -18.86 -7.83
CA ASN A 86 14.53 -17.42 -8.02
C ASN A 86 13.21 -16.80 -8.47
N GLY A 87 12.50 -17.44 -9.42
CA GLY A 87 11.15 -17.04 -9.84
C GLY A 87 10.13 -17.09 -8.69
N LEU A 88 10.20 -18.12 -7.84
CA LEU A 88 9.35 -18.25 -6.66
C LEU A 88 9.66 -17.16 -5.61
N GLN A 89 10.93 -16.82 -5.42
CA GLN A 89 11.35 -15.74 -4.52
C GLN A 89 10.94 -14.36 -5.05
N GLN A 90 10.97 -14.14 -6.37
CA GLN A 90 10.43 -12.93 -6.99
C GLN A 90 8.91 -12.85 -6.82
N LEU A 91 8.19 -13.94 -7.07
CA LEU A 91 6.73 -13.98 -6.88
C LEU A 91 6.35 -13.74 -5.41
N LYS A 92 7.07 -14.33 -4.44
CA LYS A 92 6.87 -14.05 -3.01
C LYS A 92 7.12 -12.58 -2.67
N ARG A 93 8.17 -11.97 -3.23
CA ARG A 93 8.43 -10.54 -3.07
C ARG A 93 7.28 -9.69 -3.62
N ASN A 94 6.81 -9.99 -4.83
CA ASN A 94 5.69 -9.29 -5.45
C ASN A 94 4.38 -9.44 -4.64
N VAL A 95 4.11 -10.63 -4.09
CA VAL A 95 2.93 -10.86 -3.24
C VAL A 95 3.05 -10.12 -1.91
N ILE A 96 4.25 -10.05 -1.32
CA ILE A 96 4.49 -9.26 -0.09
C ILE A 96 4.34 -7.76 -0.37
N GLU A 97 4.90 -7.28 -1.49
CA GLU A 97 4.82 -5.88 -1.92
C GLU A 97 3.37 -5.46 -2.22
N LEU A 98 2.63 -6.30 -2.95
CA LEU A 98 1.22 -6.06 -3.26
C LEU A 98 0.35 -6.07 -2.00
N ASN A 99 0.54 -7.03 -1.09
CA ASN A 99 -0.18 -7.07 0.18
C ASN A 99 0.19 -5.87 1.07
N SER A 100 1.44 -5.38 1.02
CA SER A 100 1.81 -4.15 1.75
C SER A 100 1.15 -2.90 1.16
N GLY A 101 1.08 -2.78 -0.17
CA GLY A 101 0.38 -1.68 -0.84
C GLY A 101 -1.14 -1.71 -0.60
N LEU A 102 -1.75 -2.90 -0.58
CA LEU A 102 -3.16 -3.08 -0.21
C LEU A 102 -3.41 -2.70 1.25
N ARG A 103 -2.55 -3.10 2.19
CA ARG A 103 -2.68 -2.74 3.61
C ARG A 103 -2.55 -1.23 3.86
N GLU A 104 -1.67 -0.55 3.13
CA GLU A 104 -1.52 0.90 3.21
C GLU A 104 -2.74 1.63 2.61
N MET A 105 -3.30 1.12 1.52
CA MET A 105 -4.56 1.61 0.96
C MET A 105 -5.76 1.34 1.89
N GLU A 106 -5.78 0.20 2.57
CA GLU A 106 -6.80 -0.13 3.57
C GLU A 106 -6.71 0.79 4.79
N GLU A 107 -5.54 1.03 5.38
CA GLU A 107 -5.36 1.93 6.52
C GLU A 107 -5.86 3.35 6.24
N LYS A 108 -5.62 3.86 5.03
CA LYS A 108 -6.11 5.16 4.56
C LYS A 108 -7.64 5.23 4.41
N LEU A 109 -8.32 4.09 4.29
CA LEU A 109 -9.78 3.98 4.31
C LEU A 109 -10.37 3.72 5.71
N LEU A 110 -9.55 3.27 6.68
CA LEU A 110 -9.99 2.97 8.05
C LEU A 110 -10.29 4.22 8.90
N PHE A 111 -9.92 5.42 8.43
CA PHE A 111 -10.21 6.70 9.09
C PHE A 111 -11.03 7.64 8.18
N PRO A 112 -12.38 7.52 8.13
CA PRO A 112 -13.22 8.24 7.17
C PRO A 112 -13.21 9.78 7.29
N SER A 113 -12.54 10.35 8.28
CA SER A 113 -12.39 11.80 8.43
C SER A 113 -11.34 12.42 7.51
N SER A 114 -10.28 11.68 7.13
CA SER A 114 -9.20 12.20 6.29
C SER A 114 -9.56 12.22 4.80
N THR A 115 -10.39 11.27 4.36
CA THR A 115 -10.87 11.19 2.97
C THR A 115 -12.10 12.04 2.71
N LYS A 116 -12.81 12.49 3.76
CA LYS A 116 -13.99 13.33 3.59
C LYS A 116 -13.61 14.70 3.03
N TYR A 117 -14.26 15.07 1.93
CA TYR A 117 -14.13 16.37 1.30
C TYR A 117 -15.50 17.03 1.19
N SER A 118 -15.60 18.28 1.64
CA SER A 118 -16.85 19.04 1.59
C SER A 118 -16.68 20.28 0.74
N VAL A 119 -17.70 20.59 -0.06
CA VAL A 119 -17.75 21.81 -0.86
C VAL A 119 -18.83 22.72 -0.31
N PHE A 120 -18.46 23.97 -0.05
CA PHE A 120 -19.32 24.99 0.52
C PHE A 120 -19.53 26.13 -0.47
N VAL A 121 -20.69 26.77 -0.39
CA VAL A 121 -21.02 27.98 -1.16
C VAL A 121 -21.28 29.11 -0.17
N SER A 122 -20.62 30.23 -0.39
CA SER A 122 -20.80 31.49 0.35
C SER A 122 -21.11 32.63 -0.62
N LEU A 123 -21.93 33.58 -0.18
CA LEU A 123 -22.28 34.78 -0.95
C LEU A 123 -22.08 36.02 -0.07
N SER A 124 -21.26 36.96 -0.51
CA SER A 124 -20.90 38.15 0.28
C SER A 124 -21.73 39.38 -0.09
N SER A 125 -22.19 39.50 -1.34
CA SER A 125 -23.14 40.52 -1.82
C SER A 125 -23.89 39.95 -3.03
N GLY A 126 -25.16 40.35 -3.21
CA GLY A 126 -26.01 39.94 -4.33
C GLY A 126 -26.50 41.12 -5.17
N THR A 127 -25.74 42.22 -5.19
CA THR A 127 -26.16 43.50 -5.78
C THR A 127 -26.01 43.46 -7.30
N PHE A 128 -24.88 42.95 -7.79
CA PHE A 128 -24.59 42.88 -9.24
C PHE A 128 -24.78 41.48 -9.82
N PHE A 129 -25.08 40.50 -8.97
CA PHE A 129 -25.35 39.13 -9.38
C PHE A 129 -26.28 38.40 -8.42
N THR A 130 -27.44 38.04 -8.94
CA THR A 130 -28.43 37.20 -8.28
C THR A 130 -28.18 35.74 -8.66
N LEU A 131 -27.70 34.94 -7.71
CA LEU A 131 -27.40 33.53 -7.92
C LEU A 131 -28.66 32.69 -8.19
N GLU A 132 -28.76 32.08 -9.36
CA GLU A 132 -29.83 31.14 -9.66
C GLU A 132 -29.40 29.69 -9.45
N SER A 133 -28.18 29.35 -9.88
CA SER A 133 -27.69 27.99 -9.74
C SER A 133 -26.19 27.84 -9.67
N VAL A 134 -25.77 26.77 -9.02
CA VAL A 134 -24.40 26.28 -9.00
C VAL A 134 -24.36 24.85 -9.51
N LYS A 135 -23.44 24.57 -10.42
CA LYS A 135 -23.07 23.21 -10.82
C LYS A 135 -21.62 22.97 -10.48
N LEU A 136 -21.34 21.83 -9.85
CA LEU A 136 -20.01 21.41 -9.48
C LEU A 136 -19.58 20.23 -10.35
N LYS A 137 -18.38 20.35 -10.91
CA LYS A 137 -17.68 19.30 -11.60
C LYS A 137 -16.40 19.00 -10.83
N LEU A 138 -16.13 17.73 -10.54
CA LEU A 138 -14.94 17.27 -9.85
C LEU A 138 -14.28 16.18 -10.71
N ASP A 139 -12.98 16.32 -10.99
CA ASP A 139 -12.18 15.38 -11.78
C ASP A 139 -12.78 14.96 -13.12
N GLY A 140 -13.47 15.89 -13.80
CA GLY A 140 -14.10 15.59 -15.09
C GLY A 140 -15.58 15.19 -15.01
N GLU A 141 -16.13 14.93 -13.83
CA GLU A 141 -17.51 14.45 -13.63
C GLU A 141 -18.41 15.50 -12.96
N PHE A 142 -19.67 15.61 -13.41
CA PHE A 142 -20.65 16.48 -12.75
C PHE A 142 -21.20 15.81 -11.49
N VAL A 143 -20.81 16.31 -10.33
CA VAL A 143 -21.11 15.69 -9.04
C VAL A 143 -22.25 16.37 -8.28
N ALA A 144 -22.54 17.65 -8.56
CA ALA A 144 -23.66 18.35 -7.92
C ALA A 144 -24.27 19.44 -8.80
N THR A 145 -25.57 19.65 -8.66
CA THR A 145 -26.30 20.79 -9.24
C THR A 145 -27.32 21.28 -8.22
N HIS A 146 -27.35 22.58 -7.97
CA HIS A 146 -28.32 23.19 -7.05
C HIS A 146 -28.93 24.45 -7.65
N MET A 147 -30.25 24.57 -7.52
CA MET A 147 -31.03 25.76 -7.87
C MET A 147 -31.40 26.49 -6.59
N TYR A 148 -31.17 27.79 -6.53
CA TYR A 148 -31.42 28.61 -5.35
C TYR A 148 -32.77 29.31 -5.45
N SER A 149 -33.58 29.14 -4.41
CA SER A 149 -34.74 29.98 -4.16
C SER A 149 -34.34 31.36 -3.63
N GLU A 150 -35.28 32.29 -3.66
CA GLU A 150 -35.06 33.65 -3.14
C GLU A 150 -34.71 33.64 -1.65
N SER A 151 -35.40 32.85 -0.83
CA SER A 151 -35.12 32.77 0.61
C SER A 151 -33.73 32.21 0.91
N GLN A 152 -33.25 31.26 0.10
CA GLN A 152 -31.90 30.71 0.22
C GLN A 152 -30.85 31.75 -0.19
N ARG A 153 -31.04 32.45 -1.31
CA ARG A 153 -30.16 33.56 -1.73
C ARG A 153 -30.03 34.60 -0.64
N GLN A 154 -31.15 35.03 -0.06
CA GLN A 154 -31.15 36.01 1.02
C GLN A 154 -30.45 35.50 2.28
N SER A 155 -30.52 34.20 2.55
CA SER A 155 -29.80 33.60 3.67
C SER A 155 -28.30 33.59 3.43
N LEU A 156 -27.87 33.24 2.21
CA LEU A 156 -26.46 33.29 1.82
C LEU A 156 -25.91 34.72 1.87
N SER A 157 -26.63 35.70 1.31
CA SER A 157 -26.20 37.11 1.29
C SER A 157 -26.07 37.74 2.68
N ARG A 158 -26.69 37.15 3.71
CA ARG A 158 -26.53 37.56 5.12
C ARG A 158 -25.38 36.83 5.82
N GLY A 159 -24.49 36.18 5.08
CA GLY A 159 -23.37 35.41 5.62
C GLY A 159 -23.71 33.95 5.92
N GLY A 160 -24.84 33.45 5.42
CA GLY A 160 -25.13 32.02 5.44
C GLY A 160 -24.14 31.25 4.56
N VAL A 161 -23.78 30.05 5.00
CA VAL A 161 -22.93 29.14 4.24
C VAL A 161 -23.70 27.86 3.98
N GLN A 162 -23.77 27.45 2.71
CA GLN A 162 -24.39 26.19 2.35
C GLN A 162 -23.32 25.13 2.09
N LYS A 163 -23.55 23.92 2.60
CA LYS A 163 -22.81 22.74 2.18
C LYS A 163 -23.43 22.20 0.89
N LEU A 164 -22.77 22.42 -0.23
CA LEU A 164 -23.25 22.04 -1.57
C LEU A 164 -23.09 20.55 -1.83
N TYR A 165 -21.94 19.99 -1.47
CA TYR A 165 -21.60 18.60 -1.77
C TYR A 165 -20.66 18.04 -0.70
N ILE A 166 -20.78 16.73 -0.45
CA ILE A 166 -19.91 15.97 0.44
C ILE A 166 -19.56 14.68 -0.27
N THR A 167 -18.28 14.35 -0.31
CA THR A 167 -17.80 13.08 -0.87
C THR A 167 -16.56 12.60 -0.13
N ASN A 168 -16.07 11.42 -0.51
CA ASN A 168 -14.73 10.99 -0.19
C ASN A 168 -13.84 11.28 -1.40
N LEU A 169 -12.73 11.96 -1.18
CA LEU A 169 -11.72 12.29 -2.17
C LEU A 169 -10.39 11.64 -1.75
N SER A 170 -9.74 10.95 -2.68
CA SER A 170 -8.40 10.38 -2.43
C SER A 170 -7.38 11.50 -2.18
N GLN A 171 -6.20 11.14 -1.67
CA GLN A 171 -5.09 12.10 -1.65
C GLN A 171 -4.49 12.23 -3.06
N GLY A 172 -3.89 13.39 -3.33
CA GLY A 172 -3.23 13.69 -4.60
C GLY A 172 -3.88 14.87 -5.32
N ASN A 173 -3.57 15.01 -6.62
CA ASN A 173 -4.05 16.14 -7.42
C ASN A 173 -5.47 15.92 -7.90
N HIS A 174 -6.30 16.94 -7.69
CA HIS A 174 -7.70 16.98 -8.08
C HIS A 174 -8.02 18.29 -8.79
N THR A 175 -9.07 18.26 -9.62
CA THR A 175 -9.55 19.43 -10.34
C THR A 175 -11.03 19.66 -10.04
N ALA A 176 -11.35 20.81 -9.45
CA ALA A 176 -12.73 21.24 -9.28
C ALA A 176 -13.06 22.36 -10.26
N THR A 177 -14.20 22.27 -10.93
CA THR A 177 -14.77 23.34 -11.75
C THR A 177 -16.19 23.64 -11.29
N ALA A 178 -16.43 24.88 -10.90
CA ALA A 178 -17.75 25.36 -10.50
C ALA A 178 -18.32 26.29 -11.57
N PHE A 179 -19.58 26.06 -11.93
CA PHE A 179 -20.34 26.91 -12.86
C PHE A 179 -21.44 27.62 -12.10
N PHE A 180 -21.47 28.93 -12.20
CA PHE A 180 -22.43 29.81 -11.55
C PHE A 180 -23.31 30.43 -12.62
N THR A 181 -24.63 30.25 -12.52
CA THR A 181 -25.60 30.92 -13.39
C THR A 181 -26.43 31.87 -12.55
N GLY A 182 -26.68 33.06 -13.08
CA GLY A 182 -27.47 34.06 -12.39
C GLY A 182 -27.84 35.22 -13.29
N VAL A 183 -28.48 36.23 -12.70
CA VAL A 183 -28.93 37.44 -13.38
C VAL A 183 -28.35 38.69 -12.73
N GLY A 184 -27.95 39.67 -13.54
CA GLY A 184 -27.48 40.96 -13.07
C GLY A 184 -28.58 42.03 -12.95
N PRO A 185 -28.24 43.26 -12.55
CA PRO A 185 -29.19 44.35 -12.23
C PRO A 185 -30.16 44.74 -13.36
N ASN A 186 -29.79 44.48 -14.61
CA ASN A 186 -30.59 44.80 -15.79
C ASN A 186 -31.22 43.55 -16.45
N GLY A 187 -31.34 42.44 -15.71
CA GLY A 187 -31.83 41.17 -16.25
C GLY A 187 -30.85 40.47 -17.20
N ARG A 188 -29.60 40.95 -17.28
CA ARG A 188 -28.53 40.31 -18.07
C ARG A 188 -28.23 38.95 -17.46
N ALA A 189 -28.31 37.89 -18.26
CA ALA A 189 -27.89 36.56 -17.85
C ALA A 189 -26.36 36.50 -17.73
N TYR A 190 -25.87 35.94 -16.63
CA TYR A 190 -24.47 35.66 -16.35
C TYR A 190 -24.27 34.15 -16.24
N LYS A 191 -23.18 33.68 -16.87
CA LYS A 191 -22.67 32.31 -16.74
C LYS A 191 -21.18 32.42 -16.48
N LEU A 192 -20.80 32.19 -15.22
CA LEU A 192 -19.42 32.26 -14.77
C LEU A 192 -18.92 30.85 -14.51
N ALA A 193 -17.65 30.62 -14.76
CA ALA A 193 -17.00 29.36 -14.43
C ALA A 193 -15.66 29.67 -13.77
N GLN A 194 -15.35 28.93 -12.72
CA GLN A 194 -14.04 28.95 -12.08
C GLN A 194 -13.53 27.51 -11.98
N THR A 195 -12.25 27.33 -12.29
CA THR A 195 -11.55 26.07 -12.10
C THR A 195 -10.44 26.26 -11.08
N LEU A 196 -10.25 25.27 -10.23
CA LEU A 196 -9.15 25.18 -9.27
C LEU A 196 -8.56 23.77 -9.36
N GLU A 197 -7.26 23.72 -9.65
CA GLU A 197 -6.45 22.53 -9.44
C GLU A 197 -5.87 22.61 -8.02
N PHE A 198 -5.98 21.52 -7.27
CA PHE A 198 -5.56 21.47 -5.88
C PHE A 198 -5.03 20.09 -5.51
N GLU A 199 -4.14 20.04 -4.52
CA GLU A 199 -3.62 18.79 -3.97
C GLU A 199 -4.33 18.50 -2.64
N LYS A 200 -4.98 17.34 -2.55
CA LYS A 200 -5.65 16.86 -1.35
C LYS A 200 -4.64 16.17 -0.43
N GLY A 201 -4.41 16.76 0.74
CA GLY A 201 -3.55 16.19 1.78
C GLY A 201 -4.20 15.05 2.57
N ASP A 202 -3.56 14.66 3.67
CA ASP A 202 -3.99 13.59 4.59
C ASP A 202 -4.99 14.06 5.66
N THR A 203 -5.24 15.36 5.77
CA THR A 203 -6.20 15.94 6.73
C THR A 203 -7.56 16.23 6.08
N GLY A 204 -8.62 16.37 6.88
CA GLY A 204 -9.93 16.76 6.37
C GLY A 204 -9.90 18.20 5.86
N GLU A 205 -10.05 18.37 4.55
CA GLU A 205 -9.99 19.67 3.85
C GLU A 205 -11.33 19.99 3.20
N TYR A 206 -11.54 21.25 2.86
CA TYR A 206 -12.76 21.67 2.18
C TYR A 206 -12.51 22.72 1.10
N LEU A 207 -13.46 22.79 0.18
CA LEU A 207 -13.49 23.77 -0.89
C LEU A 207 -14.56 24.82 -0.59
N GLU A 208 -14.17 26.08 -0.59
CA GLU A 208 -15.10 27.19 -0.56
C GLU A 208 -15.29 27.77 -1.97
N LEU A 209 -16.54 27.83 -2.39
CA LEU A 209 -17.01 28.56 -3.56
C LEU A 209 -17.55 29.91 -3.08
N SER A 210 -16.72 30.94 -3.19
CA SER A 210 -17.05 32.28 -2.73
C SER A 210 -17.54 33.13 -3.90
N ILE A 211 -18.74 33.69 -3.75
CA ILE A 211 -19.36 34.59 -4.72
C ILE A 211 -19.41 35.97 -4.07
N GLY A 212 -18.99 36.98 -4.81
CA GLY A 212 -19.04 38.36 -4.38
C GLY A 212 -19.23 39.30 -5.56
N ASP A 213 -19.17 40.58 -5.25
CA ASP A 213 -19.32 41.67 -6.18
C ASP A 213 -18.09 42.58 -6.11
N ASP A 214 -17.66 43.12 -7.23
CA ASP A 214 -16.72 44.22 -7.28
C ASP A 214 -17.47 45.53 -7.47
N ALA A 215 -17.47 46.37 -6.43
CA ALA A 215 -18.13 47.66 -6.45
C ALA A 215 -17.51 48.64 -7.46
N SER A 216 -16.24 48.46 -7.84
CA SER A 216 -15.54 49.34 -8.76
C SER A 216 -15.90 49.07 -10.22
N SER A 217 -15.95 47.80 -10.61
CA SER A 217 -16.31 47.36 -11.95
C SER A 217 -17.81 47.11 -12.13
N GLN A 218 -18.57 47.01 -11.03
CA GLN A 218 -20.00 46.62 -11.02
C GLN A 218 -20.24 45.24 -11.63
N GLU A 219 -19.29 44.33 -11.44
CA GLU A 219 -19.32 42.97 -11.96
C GLU A 219 -19.25 41.93 -10.84
N PRO A 220 -19.84 40.74 -11.04
CA PRO A 220 -19.65 39.62 -10.13
C PRO A 220 -18.23 39.08 -10.17
N ILE A 221 -17.73 38.69 -9.00
CA ILE A 221 -16.49 37.95 -8.84
C ILE A 221 -16.80 36.59 -8.21
N VAL A 222 -16.29 35.53 -8.81
CA VAL A 222 -16.32 34.18 -8.24
C VAL A 222 -14.90 33.73 -7.91
N ARG A 223 -14.74 33.08 -6.76
CA ARG A 223 -13.46 32.55 -6.30
C ARG A 223 -13.64 31.14 -5.76
N MET A 224 -12.62 30.33 -5.95
CA MET A 224 -12.52 29.01 -5.35
C MET A 224 -11.30 28.99 -4.46
N LYS A 225 -11.46 28.53 -3.21
CA LYS A 225 -10.37 28.45 -2.24
C LYS A 225 -10.43 27.14 -1.48
N GLN A 226 -9.29 26.46 -1.42
CA GLN A 226 -9.09 25.30 -0.54
C GLN A 226 -8.67 25.79 0.86
N TRP A 227 -9.14 25.08 1.87
CA TRP A 227 -8.86 25.32 3.28
C TRP A 227 -8.55 24.02 4.00
#